data_AF-A0A0R2QN14-F1
#
_entry.id   AF-A0A0R2QN14-F1
#
_cell.length_a   1.000
_cell.length_b   1.000
_cell.length_c   1.000
_cell.angle_alpha   90.00
_cell.angle_beta   90.00
_cell.angle_gamma   90.00
#
_symmetry.space_group_name_H-M   'P 1'
#
loop_
_entity.id
_entity.type
_entity.pdbx_description
1 polymer ?
#
loop_
_entity_poly.entity_id
_entity_poly.type
_entity_poly.pdbx_seq_one_letter_code
_entity_poly.pdbx_strand_id
1 'polypeptide(L)'
;MSIEPAGRKLLRIEARNSQTPIERKPEWIKTRANMGPEYTKLRSLVAAEGLHTVCQEAACPNIFECWEDREATFLIGGEACTRRCDFCNIDTGKPKPLDRDEPRRVAQSVQKMNLKYATITGVARDDLDDEGAWLYAETISQVHALNPGVGVEMLAPDFSGHAHLLNQVFETRPEVFAHNLETVPRIFKQIRPAFRYERSLDVITQARDFG
;
A
#
# COMPACT_ATOMS: atom_id res chain seq x y z
N MET A 1 -20.04 3.33 -1.46
CA MET A 1 -20.67 2.10 -0.95
C MET A 1 -20.09 1.88 0.42
N SER A 2 -20.90 1.92 1.49
CA SER A 2 -20.45 1.36 2.76
C SER A 2 -20.25 -0.13 2.52
N ILE A 3 -19.06 -0.65 2.82
CA ILE A 3 -18.87 -2.09 2.88
C ILE A 3 -19.77 -2.55 4.02
N GLU A 4 -20.90 -3.18 3.68
CA GLU A 4 -21.67 -3.90 4.68
C GLU A 4 -20.72 -4.91 5.33
N PRO A 5 -20.61 -4.94 6.66
CA PRO A 5 -19.76 -5.92 7.29
C PRO A 5 -20.32 -7.29 6.91
N ALA A 6 -19.56 -8.06 6.11
CA ALA A 6 -19.97 -9.35 5.55
C ALA A 6 -20.21 -10.41 6.64
N GLY A 7 -21.23 -10.21 7.47
CA GLY A 7 -21.54 -10.99 8.67
C GLY A 7 -20.68 -10.69 9.90
N ARG A 8 -19.61 -9.88 9.82
CA ARG A 8 -18.72 -9.60 10.97
C ARG A 8 -19.26 -8.54 11.92
N LYS A 9 -18.94 -8.64 13.21
CA LYS A 9 -19.22 -7.56 14.16
C LYS A 9 -18.35 -6.34 13.81
N LEU A 10 -18.97 -5.17 13.72
CA LEU A 10 -18.25 -3.91 13.55
C LEU A 10 -17.33 -3.66 14.75
N LEU A 11 -16.13 -3.17 14.47
CA LEU A 11 -15.26 -2.64 15.50
C LEU A 11 -15.93 -1.41 16.15
N ARG A 12 -15.56 -1.09 17.40
CA ARG A 12 -16.15 0.04 18.15
C ARG A 12 -16.11 1.34 17.35
N ILE A 13 -15.02 1.59 16.63
CA ILE A 13 -14.85 2.79 15.83
C ILE A 13 -15.75 2.76 14.58
N GLU A 14 -15.83 1.63 13.89
CA GLU A 14 -16.70 1.46 12.71
C GLU A 14 -18.18 1.67 13.08
N ALA A 15 -18.62 1.10 14.21
CA ALA A 15 -19.98 1.25 14.71
C ALA A 15 -20.31 2.70 15.13
N ARG A 16 -19.31 3.45 15.62
CA ARG A 16 -19.46 4.88 15.90
C ARG A 16 -19.55 5.67 14.60
N ASN A 17 -18.67 5.41 13.65
CA ASN A 17 -18.60 6.15 12.40
C ASN A 17 -19.87 5.92 11.54
N SER A 18 -20.48 4.73 11.61
CA SER A 18 -21.74 4.43 10.92
C SER A 18 -22.95 5.21 11.46
N GLN A 19 -22.83 5.90 12.59
CA GLN A 19 -23.88 6.80 13.10
C GLN A 19 -23.98 8.09 12.28
N THR A 20 -22.92 8.47 11.58
CA THR A 20 -22.91 9.60 10.65
C THR A 20 -23.29 9.09 9.25
N PRO A 21 -24.36 9.62 8.63
CA PRO A 21 -24.73 9.24 7.27
C PRO A 21 -23.63 9.61 6.27
N ILE A 22 -23.47 8.79 5.23
CA ILE A 22 -22.52 9.07 4.14
C ILE A 22 -22.85 10.42 3.52
N GLU A 23 -21.85 11.30 3.48
CA GLU A 23 -21.98 12.62 2.89
C GLU A 23 -22.14 12.53 1.37
N ARG A 24 -22.96 13.43 0.82
CA ARG A 24 -23.05 13.58 -0.63
C ARG A 24 -21.72 14.15 -1.13
N LYS A 25 -21.09 13.42 -2.05
CA LYS A 25 -19.88 13.92 -2.71
C LYS A 25 -20.19 15.22 -3.44
N PRO A 26 -19.35 16.26 -3.30
CA PRO A 26 -19.53 17.52 -4.01
C PRO A 26 -19.32 17.35 -5.52
N GLU A 27 -19.87 18.27 -6.32
CA GLU A 27 -19.93 18.13 -7.78
C GLU A 27 -18.57 18.11 -8.50
N TRP A 28 -17.52 18.61 -7.85
CA TRP A 28 -16.15 18.58 -8.40
C TRP A 28 -15.46 17.23 -8.21
N ILE A 29 -15.95 16.34 -7.35
CA ILE A 29 -15.41 14.98 -7.19
C ILE A 29 -16.13 14.05 -8.16
N LYS A 30 -15.60 13.95 -9.37
CA LYS A 30 -16.08 13.08 -10.44
C LYS A 30 -14.93 12.28 -11.02
N THR A 31 -15.17 11.02 -11.30
CA THR A 31 -14.22 10.13 -11.98
C THR A 31 -14.65 9.95 -13.42
N ARG A 32 -13.72 10.07 -14.36
CA ARG A 32 -13.93 9.64 -15.74
C ARG A 32 -13.50 8.18 -15.85
N ALA A 33 -14.48 7.27 -15.92
CA ALA A 33 -14.17 5.86 -16.14
C ALA A 33 -13.80 5.64 -17.62
N ASN A 34 -12.53 5.37 -17.89
CA ASN A 34 -12.06 4.89 -19.17
C ASN A 34 -11.61 3.43 -19.01
N MET A 35 -12.34 2.49 -19.61
CA MET A 35 -11.98 1.07 -19.59
C MET A 35 -11.27 0.73 -20.89
N GLY A 36 -10.11 1.34 -21.10
CA GLY A 36 -9.30 1.15 -22.29
C GLY A 36 -8.63 -0.23 -22.36
N PRO A 37 -7.90 -0.50 -23.46
CA PRO A 37 -7.18 -1.75 -23.64
C PRO A 37 -6.11 -1.97 -22.56
N GLU A 38 -5.41 -0.91 -22.14
CA GLU A 38 -4.35 -1.03 -21.12
C GLU A 38 -4.95 -1.35 -19.74
N TYR A 39 -6.01 -0.65 -19.32
CA TYR A 39 -6.75 -1.01 -18.09
C TYR A 39 -7.18 -2.49 -18.08
N THR A 40 -7.77 -2.98 -19.17
CA THR A 40 -8.28 -4.36 -19.27
C THR A 40 -7.15 -5.39 -19.21
N LYS A 41 -6.01 -5.06 -19.83
CA LYS A 41 -4.80 -5.88 -19.83
C LYS A 41 -4.19 -5.95 -18.44
N LEU A 42 -4.01 -4.80 -17.76
CA LEU A 42 -3.50 -4.76 -16.39
C LEU A 42 -4.41 -5.55 -15.44
N ARG A 43 -5.73 -5.38 -15.55
CA ARG A 43 -6.70 -6.12 -14.72
C ARG A 43 -6.56 -7.63 -14.83
N SER A 44 -6.46 -8.11 -16.06
CA SER A 44 -6.31 -9.55 -16.34
C SER A 44 -5.00 -10.09 -15.79
N LEU A 45 -3.92 -9.30 -15.89
CA LEU A 45 -2.59 -9.69 -15.44
C LEU A 45 -2.50 -9.76 -13.91
N VAL A 46 -2.99 -8.75 -13.20
CA VAL A 46 -3.02 -8.75 -11.71
C VAL A 46 -3.77 -9.98 -11.19
N ALA A 47 -4.91 -10.31 -11.80
CA ALA A 47 -5.68 -11.51 -11.44
C ALA A 47 -4.94 -12.82 -11.76
N ALA A 48 -4.27 -12.91 -12.92
CA ALA A 48 -3.56 -14.12 -13.34
C ALA A 48 -2.33 -14.43 -12.47
N GLU A 49 -1.64 -13.40 -11.98
CA GLU A 49 -0.43 -13.55 -11.15
C GLU A 49 -0.75 -13.66 -9.64
N GLY A 50 -2.03 -13.61 -9.26
CA GLY A 50 -2.46 -13.69 -7.86
C GLY A 50 -1.91 -12.54 -7.01
N LEU A 51 -1.85 -11.33 -7.57
CA LEU A 51 -1.34 -10.15 -6.89
C LEU A 51 -2.49 -9.25 -6.41
N HIS A 52 -2.18 -8.43 -5.41
CA HIS A 52 -3.05 -7.36 -4.92
C HIS A 52 -2.50 -6.00 -5.32
N THR A 53 -3.40 -5.04 -5.57
CA THR A 53 -3.04 -3.65 -5.84
C THR A 53 -3.81 -2.73 -4.91
N VAL A 54 -3.17 -1.66 -4.43
CA VAL A 54 -3.89 -0.62 -3.67
C VAL A 54 -4.98 0.02 -4.52
N CYS A 55 -4.76 0.10 -5.84
CA CYS A 55 -5.75 0.60 -6.79
C CYS A 55 -7.11 -0.11 -6.62
N GLN A 56 -7.10 -1.42 -6.41
CA GLN A 56 -8.30 -2.24 -6.21
C GLN A 56 -8.73 -2.29 -4.75
N GLU A 57 -7.84 -2.66 -3.83
CA GLU A 57 -8.18 -2.91 -2.42
C GLU A 57 -8.63 -1.63 -1.68
N ALA A 58 -8.03 -0.49 -2.01
CA ALA A 58 -8.44 0.80 -1.47
C ALA A 58 -9.60 1.46 -2.25
N ALA A 59 -10.15 0.78 -3.26
CA ALA A 59 -11.19 1.28 -4.15
C ALA A 59 -10.85 2.66 -4.75
N CYS A 60 -9.63 2.78 -5.30
CA CYS A 60 -9.11 4.05 -5.80
C CYS A 60 -9.91 4.53 -7.01
N PRO A 61 -10.48 5.77 -6.98
CA PRO A 61 -11.21 6.30 -8.12
C PRO A 61 -10.33 6.53 -9.35
N ASN A 62 -9.01 6.63 -9.19
CA ASN A 62 -8.08 6.94 -10.28
C ASN A 62 -7.60 5.68 -11.03
N ILE A 63 -8.09 4.48 -10.67
CA ILE A 63 -7.64 3.22 -11.29
C ILE A 63 -7.74 3.21 -12.82
N PHE A 64 -8.76 3.86 -13.38
CA PHE A 64 -8.96 3.95 -14.84
C PHE A 64 -7.95 4.85 -15.55
N GLU A 65 -7.42 5.85 -14.84
CA GLU A 65 -6.43 6.79 -15.37
C GLU A 65 -5.02 6.18 -15.24
N CYS A 66 -4.62 5.83 -14.01
CA CYS A 66 -3.28 5.31 -13.74
C CYS A 66 -2.98 4.04 -14.53
N TRP A 67 -3.93 3.10 -14.63
CA TRP A 67 -3.68 1.85 -15.35
C TRP A 67 -3.65 2.04 -16.86
N GLU A 68 -4.36 3.03 -17.39
CA GLU A 68 -4.27 3.35 -18.81
C GLU A 68 -2.89 3.95 -19.16
N ASP A 69 -2.31 4.71 -18.23
CA ASP A 69 -0.97 5.29 -18.34
C ASP A 69 0.18 4.33 -17.98
N ARG A 70 -0.13 3.06 -17.68
CA ARG A 70 0.83 2.03 -17.27
C ARG A 70 1.59 2.40 -15.99
N GLU A 71 0.83 2.84 -15.00
CA GLU A 71 1.24 3.02 -13.62
C GLU A 71 0.38 2.14 -12.70
N ALA A 72 1.02 1.46 -11.75
CA ALA A 72 0.32 0.63 -10.79
C ALA A 72 1.01 0.65 -9.43
N THR A 73 0.20 0.58 -8.38
CA THR A 73 0.66 0.44 -7.00
C THR A 73 0.36 -0.96 -6.50
N PHE A 74 1.40 -1.77 -6.32
CA PHE A 74 1.29 -3.12 -5.77
C PHE A 74 1.09 -3.06 -4.26
N LEU A 75 0.25 -3.96 -3.73
CA LEU A 75 0.05 -4.16 -2.29
C LEU A 75 0.64 -5.53 -1.92
N ILE A 76 1.82 -5.53 -1.29
CA ILE A 76 2.50 -6.76 -0.85
C ILE A 76 2.15 -7.12 0.60
N GLY A 77 2.39 -8.37 0.98
CA GLY A 77 2.10 -8.89 2.31
C GLY A 77 0.67 -9.35 2.49
N GLY A 78 -0.09 -9.45 1.38
CA GLY A 78 -1.48 -9.89 1.34
C GLY A 78 -2.52 -8.78 1.49
N GLU A 79 -3.78 -9.20 1.61
CA GLU A 79 -4.97 -8.32 1.64
C GLU A 79 -5.41 -7.88 3.05
N ALA A 80 -4.85 -8.50 4.11
CA ALA A 80 -5.24 -8.24 5.50
C ALA A 80 -4.10 -7.57 6.27
N CYS A 81 -4.39 -6.40 6.83
CA CYS A 81 -3.46 -5.60 7.62
C CYS A 81 -3.58 -5.90 9.12
N THR A 82 -2.44 -5.95 9.81
CA THR A 82 -2.39 -6.09 11.27
C THR A 82 -2.83 -4.83 12.02
N ARG A 83 -2.88 -3.69 11.32
CA ARG A 83 -3.28 -2.37 11.85
C ARG A 83 -4.60 -1.89 11.23
N ARG A 84 -5.30 -1.01 11.96
CA ARG A 84 -6.49 -0.31 11.49
C ARG A 84 -6.27 1.21 11.50
N CYS A 85 -6.37 1.83 10.33
CA CYS A 85 -6.51 3.28 10.18
C CYS A 85 -7.94 3.60 9.77
N ASP A 86 -8.55 4.64 10.32
CA ASP A 86 -9.99 4.94 10.17
C ASP A 86 -10.41 5.32 8.74
N PHE A 87 -9.46 5.78 7.92
CA PHE A 87 -9.68 6.11 6.51
C PHE A 87 -9.39 4.94 5.56
N CYS A 88 -8.67 3.91 6.02
CA CYS A 88 -8.17 2.86 5.16
C CYS A 88 -9.27 1.83 4.88
N ASN A 89 -9.37 1.38 3.64
CA ASN A 89 -10.37 0.41 3.22
C ASN A 89 -9.83 -1.03 3.14
N ILE A 90 -8.52 -1.21 3.34
CA ILE A 90 -7.89 -2.54 3.41
C ILE A 90 -8.37 -3.24 4.69
N ASP A 91 -8.65 -4.53 4.57
CA ASP A 91 -9.17 -5.33 5.67
C ASP A 91 -8.19 -5.37 6.84
N THR A 92 -8.72 -5.36 8.05
CA THR A 92 -7.94 -5.63 9.26
C THR A 92 -8.17 -7.05 9.71
N GLY A 93 -7.10 -7.81 9.90
CA GLY A 93 -7.19 -9.22 10.26
C GLY A 93 -5.84 -9.86 10.53
N LYS A 94 -5.86 -11.17 10.79
CA LYS A 94 -4.63 -11.97 10.88
C LYS A 94 -4.15 -12.27 9.44
N PRO A 95 -2.94 -11.84 9.05
CA PRO A 95 -2.41 -12.13 7.74
C PRO A 95 -2.22 -13.64 7.51
N LYS A 96 -2.21 -14.04 6.23
CA LYS A 96 -1.74 -15.37 5.82
C LYS A 96 -0.24 -15.49 6.09
N PRO A 97 0.32 -16.72 6.14
CA PRO A 97 1.77 -16.92 6.20
C PRO A 97 2.49 -16.09 5.14
N LEU A 98 3.67 -15.57 5.47
CA LEU A 98 4.50 -14.80 4.55
C LEU A 98 4.78 -15.61 3.28
N ASP A 99 4.36 -15.08 2.13
CA ASP A 99 4.71 -15.63 0.84
C ASP A 99 6.06 -15.08 0.39
N ARG A 100 7.09 -15.93 0.43
CA ARG A 100 8.46 -15.56 0.03
C ARG A 100 8.66 -15.47 -1.48
N ASP A 101 7.70 -15.94 -2.29
CA ASP A 101 7.74 -15.88 -3.75
C ASP A 101 7.01 -14.63 -4.29
N GLU A 102 6.26 -13.91 -3.45
CA GLU A 102 5.57 -12.67 -3.81
C GLU A 102 6.51 -11.61 -4.46
N PRO A 103 7.71 -11.33 -3.92
CA PRO A 103 8.69 -10.42 -4.54
C PRO A 103 8.97 -10.73 -6.02
N ARG A 104 9.20 -12.01 -6.34
CA ARG A 104 9.49 -12.47 -7.70
C ARG A 104 8.28 -12.27 -8.62
N ARG A 105 7.06 -12.54 -8.15
CA ARG A 105 5.83 -12.34 -8.94
C ARG A 105 5.54 -10.87 -9.19
N VAL A 106 5.81 -9.99 -8.22
CA VAL A 106 5.73 -8.53 -8.41
C VAL A 106 6.71 -8.10 -9.49
N ALA A 107 7.98 -8.50 -9.41
CA ALA A 107 8.99 -8.16 -10.41
C ALA A 107 8.63 -8.63 -11.82
N GLN A 108 8.10 -9.86 -11.95
CA GLN A 108 7.62 -10.38 -13.23
C GLN A 108 6.41 -9.62 -13.76
N SER A 109 5.54 -9.16 -12.86
CA SER A 109 4.35 -8.38 -13.25
C SER A 109 4.76 -7.01 -13.75
N VAL A 110 5.69 -6.32 -13.08
CA VAL A 110 6.30 -5.07 -13.57
C VAL A 110 6.84 -5.26 -15.00
N GLN A 111 7.56 -6.36 -15.26
CA GLN A 111 8.09 -6.68 -16.59
C GLN A 111 6.99 -6.91 -17.63
N LYS A 112 6.02 -7.78 -17.32
CA LYS A 112 4.91 -8.15 -18.22
C LYS A 112 4.00 -6.96 -18.53
N MET A 113 3.83 -6.06 -17.57
CA MET A 113 3.07 -4.82 -17.70
C MET A 113 3.86 -3.73 -18.44
N ASN A 114 5.18 -3.90 -18.60
CA ASN A 114 6.08 -2.94 -19.22
C ASN A 114 5.94 -1.54 -18.58
N LEU A 115 5.94 -1.52 -17.24
CA LEU A 115 5.86 -0.28 -16.47
C LEU A 115 7.18 0.49 -16.60
N LYS A 116 7.09 1.82 -16.63
CA LYS A 116 8.27 2.70 -16.53
C LYS A 116 8.63 3.02 -15.08
N TYR A 117 7.63 2.94 -14.22
CA TYR A 117 7.72 3.28 -12.81
C TYR A 117 6.77 2.39 -12.04
N ALA A 118 7.22 1.82 -10.92
CA ALA A 118 6.44 0.93 -10.08
C ALA A 118 6.36 1.48 -8.66
N THR A 119 5.15 1.66 -8.14
CA THR A 119 4.96 1.96 -6.72
C THR A 119 4.72 0.64 -5.98
N ILE A 120 5.50 0.40 -4.93
CA ILE A 120 5.34 -0.73 -4.03
C ILE A 120 4.89 -0.19 -2.68
N THR A 121 3.80 -0.73 -2.18
CA THR A 121 3.39 -0.56 -0.79
C THR A 121 2.87 -1.90 -0.28
N GLY A 122 2.43 -1.94 0.97
CA GLY A 122 1.95 -3.18 1.55
C GLY A 122 1.19 -2.92 2.84
N VAL A 123 0.72 -4.02 3.41
CA VAL A 123 0.10 -3.99 4.72
C VAL A 123 1.15 -3.92 5.83
N ALA A 124 0.74 -3.50 7.03
CA ALA A 124 1.55 -3.68 8.22
C ALA A 124 1.58 -5.17 8.60
N ARG A 125 2.76 -5.69 8.92
CA ARG A 125 3.01 -7.09 9.27
C ARG A 125 3.59 -7.22 10.68
N ASP A 126 2.88 -6.66 11.66
CA ASP A 126 3.23 -6.74 13.08
C ASP A 126 3.25 -8.21 13.61
N ASP A 127 2.78 -9.17 12.80
CA ASP A 127 2.87 -10.62 13.05
C ASP A 127 4.24 -11.24 12.74
N LEU A 128 5.12 -10.51 12.06
CA LEU A 128 6.48 -10.94 11.72
C LEU A 128 7.50 -10.26 12.63
N ASP A 129 8.58 -10.98 12.97
CA ASP A 129 9.65 -10.47 13.83
C ASP A 129 10.37 -9.24 13.25
N ASP A 130 10.42 -9.12 11.92
CA ASP A 130 11.03 -8.01 11.19
C ASP A 130 10.01 -6.99 10.67
N GLU A 131 8.76 -7.09 11.11
CA GLU A 131 7.62 -6.27 10.65
C GLU A 131 7.42 -6.27 9.12
N GLY A 132 7.95 -7.30 8.43
CA GLY A 132 7.93 -7.42 6.98
C GLY A 132 9.03 -6.66 6.23
N ALA A 133 10.03 -6.09 6.91
CA ALA A 133 11.11 -5.33 6.29
C ALA A 133 11.81 -6.12 5.16
N TRP A 134 12.09 -7.41 5.37
CA TRP A 134 12.65 -8.28 4.34
C TRP A 134 11.77 -8.35 3.10
N LEU A 135 10.44 -8.45 3.26
CA LEU A 135 9.51 -8.58 2.14
C LEU A 135 9.57 -7.35 1.23
N TYR A 136 9.57 -6.16 1.82
CA TYR A 136 9.68 -4.91 1.07
C TYR A 136 11.03 -4.79 0.36
N ALA A 137 12.13 -5.04 1.09
CA ALA A 137 13.48 -4.96 0.54
C ALA A 137 13.69 -5.97 -0.62
N GLU A 138 13.27 -7.22 -0.43
CA GLU A 138 13.37 -8.26 -1.46
C GLU A 138 12.54 -7.91 -2.68
N THR A 139 11.35 -7.32 -2.51
CA THR A 139 10.50 -6.89 -3.64
C THR A 139 11.18 -5.81 -4.48
N ILE A 140 11.74 -4.78 -3.84
CA ILE A 140 12.47 -3.71 -4.55
C ILE A 140 13.68 -4.30 -5.30
N SER A 141 14.46 -5.14 -4.62
CA SER A 141 15.65 -5.79 -5.19
C SER A 141 15.33 -6.65 -6.41
N GLN A 142 14.26 -7.45 -6.35
CA GLN A 142 13.80 -8.28 -7.47
C GLN A 142 13.30 -7.43 -8.64
N VAL A 143 12.59 -6.33 -8.36
CA VAL A 143 12.13 -5.41 -9.40
C VAL A 143 13.32 -4.78 -10.13
N HIS A 144 14.29 -4.21 -9.41
CA HIS A 144 15.48 -3.62 -10.04
C HIS A 144 16.30 -4.66 -10.82
N ALA A 145 16.44 -5.88 -10.30
CA ALA A 145 17.21 -6.95 -10.94
C ALA A 145 16.56 -7.42 -12.26
N LEU A 146 15.24 -7.62 -12.27
CA LEU A 146 14.52 -8.14 -13.44
C LEU A 146 14.14 -7.05 -14.44
N ASN A 147 14.06 -5.79 -13.99
CA ASN A 147 13.60 -4.66 -14.79
C ASN A 147 14.61 -3.49 -14.75
N PRO A 148 15.81 -3.65 -15.35
CA PRO A 148 16.81 -2.58 -15.38
C PRO A 148 16.24 -1.29 -15.98
N GLY A 149 16.36 -0.18 -15.24
CA GLY A 149 15.90 1.15 -15.66
C GLY A 149 14.46 1.50 -15.27
N VAL A 150 13.72 0.59 -14.63
CA VAL A 150 12.42 0.92 -14.00
C VAL A 150 12.67 1.58 -12.66
N GLY A 151 12.11 2.77 -12.44
CA GLY A 151 12.14 3.43 -11.15
C GLY A 151 11.13 2.81 -10.17
N VAL A 152 11.51 2.74 -8.90
CA VAL A 152 10.71 2.18 -7.82
C VAL A 152 10.44 3.25 -6.76
N GLU A 153 9.16 3.51 -6.50
CA GLU A 153 8.71 4.23 -5.31
C GLU A 153 8.24 3.24 -4.26
N MET A 154 8.78 3.35 -3.05
CA MET A 154 8.40 2.54 -1.91
C MET A 154 7.58 3.37 -0.93
N LEU A 155 6.30 3.05 -0.76
CA LEU A 155 5.44 3.62 0.28
C LEU A 155 5.39 2.67 1.49
N ALA A 156 6.12 3.04 2.53
CA ALA A 156 6.42 2.20 3.68
C ALA A 156 5.43 2.33 4.84
N PRO A 157 5.17 1.24 5.61
CA PRO A 157 4.77 1.36 7.01
C PRO A 157 5.93 1.97 7.83
N ASP A 158 5.72 2.19 9.14
CA ASP A 158 6.75 2.83 9.96
C ASP A 158 7.81 1.85 10.52
N PHE A 159 7.63 0.53 10.36
CA PHE A 159 8.46 -0.52 10.97
C PHE A 159 8.75 -0.27 12.46
N SER A 160 7.77 0.29 13.16
CA SER A 160 7.86 0.76 14.54
C SER A 160 9.01 1.74 14.82
N GLY A 161 9.57 2.37 13.79
CA GLY A 161 10.70 3.29 13.86
C GLY A 161 12.04 2.59 14.06
N HIS A 162 12.11 1.27 13.91
CA HIS A 162 13.33 0.51 14.12
C HIS A 162 14.32 0.74 12.97
N ALA A 163 15.38 1.50 13.26
CA ALA A 163 16.41 1.86 12.28
C ALA A 163 17.00 0.65 11.53
N HIS A 164 17.21 -0.49 12.20
CA HIS A 164 17.77 -1.68 11.55
C HIS A 164 16.79 -2.35 10.56
N LEU A 165 15.47 -2.17 10.72
CA LEU A 165 14.46 -2.63 9.77
C LEU A 165 14.33 -1.66 8.59
N LEU A 166 14.30 -0.36 8.90
CA LEU A 166 14.28 0.70 7.90
C LEU A 166 15.50 0.64 6.97
N ASN A 167 16.70 0.44 7.54
CA ASN A 167 17.94 0.34 6.77
C ASN A 167 17.92 -0.82 5.77
N GLN A 168 17.28 -1.94 6.08
CA GLN A 168 17.14 -3.04 5.10
C GLN A 168 16.40 -2.59 3.85
N VAL A 169 15.37 -1.74 4.01
CA VAL A 169 14.64 -1.17 2.87
C VAL A 169 15.48 -0.09 2.18
N PHE A 170 16.13 0.81 2.93
CA PHE A 170 16.95 1.88 2.35
C PHE A 170 18.14 1.37 1.54
N GLU A 171 18.76 0.27 1.98
CA GLU A 171 19.89 -0.38 1.28
C GLU A 171 19.52 -0.86 -0.13
N THR A 172 18.24 -1.10 -0.40
CA THR A 172 17.74 -1.48 -1.73
C THR A 172 17.61 -0.31 -2.71
N ARG A 173 17.87 0.92 -2.24
CA ARG A 173 17.94 2.13 -3.07
C ARG A 173 16.70 2.36 -3.95
N PRO A 174 15.46 2.33 -3.40
CA PRO A 174 14.32 2.80 -4.19
C PRO A 174 14.54 4.25 -4.61
N GLU A 175 14.15 4.60 -5.83
CA GLU A 175 14.23 5.96 -6.36
C GLU A 175 13.48 6.98 -5.48
N VAL A 176 12.39 6.54 -4.83
CA VAL A 176 11.66 7.33 -3.83
C VAL A 176 11.32 6.45 -2.64
N PHE A 177 11.65 6.92 -1.43
CA PHE A 177 11.09 6.41 -0.19
C PHE A 177 10.00 7.35 0.30
N ALA A 178 8.78 6.84 0.41
CA ALA A 178 7.61 7.54 0.92
C ALA A 178 7.14 6.93 2.25
N HIS A 179 6.78 7.79 3.18
CA HIS A 179 6.04 7.41 4.38
C HIS A 179 5.03 8.52 4.69
N ASN A 180 3.75 8.19 4.68
CA ASN A 180 2.72 9.20 4.85
C ASN A 180 2.47 9.48 6.33
N LEU A 181 2.33 10.77 6.68
CA LEU A 181 1.78 11.21 7.96
C LEU A 181 0.24 11.12 7.97
N GLU A 182 -0.38 11.38 6.83
CA GLU A 182 -1.83 11.40 6.57
C GLU A 182 -2.62 12.51 7.25
N THR A 183 -2.27 12.90 8.48
CA THR A 183 -3.05 13.91 9.21
C THR A 183 -2.22 14.69 10.22
N VAL A 184 -2.84 15.72 10.81
CA VAL A 184 -2.21 16.61 11.79
C VAL A 184 -2.17 16.00 13.20
N PRO A 185 -1.23 16.43 14.07
CA PRO A 185 -1.04 15.83 15.40
C PRO A 185 -2.31 15.71 16.24
N ARG A 186 -3.16 16.75 16.22
CA ARG A 186 -4.38 16.86 17.04
C ARG A 186 -5.35 15.68 16.84
N ILE A 187 -5.45 15.14 15.64
CA ILE A 187 -6.37 14.02 15.32
C ILE A 187 -5.65 12.72 14.96
N PHE A 188 -4.32 12.73 14.90
CA PHE A 188 -3.51 11.60 14.46
C PHE A 188 -3.83 10.31 15.21
N LYS A 189 -3.86 10.33 16.54
CA LYS A 189 -4.16 9.15 17.37
C LYS A 189 -5.59 8.62 17.16
N GLN A 190 -6.53 9.48 16.76
CA GLN A 190 -7.90 9.07 16.45
C GLN A 190 -7.94 8.33 15.12
N ILE A 191 -7.22 8.83 14.11
CA ILE A 191 -7.25 8.34 12.74
C ILE A 191 -6.30 7.14 12.51
N ARG A 192 -5.12 7.15 13.16
CA ARG A 192 -4.03 6.16 13.02
C ARG A 192 -3.53 5.71 14.39
N PRO A 193 -4.33 4.98 15.19
CA PRO A 193 -4.01 4.66 16.58
C PRO A 193 -2.74 3.80 16.76
N ALA A 194 -2.38 3.01 15.75
CA ALA A 194 -1.19 2.16 15.75
C ALA A 194 0.12 2.92 15.40
N PHE A 195 0.01 4.17 14.93
CA PHE A 195 1.14 5.01 14.55
C PHE A 195 1.35 6.15 15.57
N ARG A 196 2.49 6.85 15.49
CA ARG A 196 2.75 8.10 16.24
C ARG A 196 3.24 9.16 15.27
N TYR A 197 2.77 10.39 15.41
CA TYR A 197 3.09 11.48 14.49
C TYR A 197 4.60 11.75 14.45
N GLU A 198 5.23 11.83 15.61
CA GLU A 198 6.65 12.08 15.78
C GLU A 198 7.49 10.92 15.24
N ARG A 199 7.03 9.67 15.43
CA ARG A 199 7.68 8.48 14.88
C ARG A 199 7.63 8.46 13.36
N SER A 200 6.48 8.79 12.78
CA SER A 200 6.34 8.87 11.32
C SER A 200 7.21 9.98 10.72
N LEU A 201 7.38 11.11 11.42
CA LEU A 201 8.35 12.15 11.02
C LEU A 201 9.80 11.66 11.11
N ASP A 202 10.11 10.90 12.17
CA ASP A 202 11.43 10.31 12.38
C ASP A 202 11.78 9.29 11.28
N VAL A 203 10.83 8.46 10.85
CA VAL A 203 11.02 7.53 9.71
C VAL A 203 11.45 8.26 8.44
N ILE A 204 10.79 9.37 8.10
CA ILE A 204 11.16 10.21 6.95
C ILE A 204 12.55 10.83 7.14
N THR A 205 12.86 11.23 8.38
CA THR A 205 14.18 11.77 8.75
C THR A 205 15.27 10.72 8.56
N GLN A 206 15.07 9.50 9.04
CA GLN A 206 16.03 8.40 8.87
C GLN A 206 16.28 8.09 7.39
N ALA A 207 15.24 8.11 6.55
CA ALA A 207 15.39 7.90 5.11
C ALA A 207 16.26 8.99 4.47
N ARG A 208 15.96 10.27 4.74
CA ARG A 208 16.77 11.40 4.25
C ARG A 208 18.22 11.30 4.73
N ASP A 209 18.43 10.96 5.99
CA ASP A 209 19.75 10.94 6.59
C ASP A 209 20.59 9.75 6.07
N PHE A 210 19.94 8.68 5.58
CA PHE A 210 20.59 7.56 4.90
C PHE A 210 21.10 7.93 3.48
N GLY A 211 20.36 8.78 2.77
CA GLY A 211 20.68 9.31 1.43
C GLY A 211 19.82 8.74 0.32
#